data_AF-B9T6Z4-F1
#
_entry.id   AF-B9T6Z4-F1
#
_cell.length_a   1.000
_cell.length_b   1.000
_cell.length_c   1.000
_cell.angle_alpha   90.00
_cell.angle_beta   90.00
_cell.angle_gamma   90.00
#
_symmetry.space_group_name_H-M   'P 1'
#
loop_
_entity.id
_entity.type
_entity.pdbx_description
1 polymer ?
#
loop_
_entity_poly.entity_id
_entity_poly.type
_entity_poly.pdbx_seq_one_letter_code
_entity_poly.pdbx_strand_id
1 'polypeptide(L)'
;MRKRQVVVRREEPSRSSSTTSAFTVRSVRYGECQKNHAANVGGYAVDGCREFMASNGEEGTTAALTCAACGCHRNFHRREVETEQVVCDCSSPSSNGN
;
A
#
# COMPACT_ATOMS: atom_id res chain seq x y z
N MET A 1 -32.48 38.65 -18.78
CA MET A 1 -32.39 37.67 -17.68
C MET A 1 -30.96 37.12 -17.64
N ARG A 2 -30.16 37.49 -16.63
CA ARG A 2 -28.76 37.04 -16.50
C ARG A 2 -28.73 35.79 -15.64
N LYS A 3 -28.56 34.62 -16.26
CA LYS A 3 -28.34 33.34 -15.57
C LYS A 3 -26.94 33.33 -14.96
N ARG A 4 -26.87 33.42 -13.63
CA ARG A 4 -25.65 33.26 -12.84
C ARG A 4 -25.36 31.75 -12.75
N GLN A 5 -24.22 31.33 -13.29
CA GLN A 5 -23.74 29.96 -13.15
C GLN A 5 -22.76 29.94 -11.96
N VAL A 6 -23.09 29.20 -10.91
CA VAL A 6 -22.20 28.94 -9.77
C VAL A 6 -21.36 27.72 -10.13
N VAL A 7 -20.05 27.91 -10.30
CA VAL A 7 -19.10 26.81 -10.51
C VAL A 7 -18.68 26.31 -9.12
N VAL A 8 -19.13 25.11 -8.74
CA VAL A 8 -18.63 24.44 -7.54
C VAL A 8 -17.21 23.98 -7.82
N ARG A 9 -16.23 24.57 -7.12
CA ARG A 9 -14.82 24.23 -7.22
C ARG A 9 -14.60 22.86 -6.56
N ARG A 10 -14.18 21.88 -7.37
CA ARG A 10 -13.80 20.53 -6.95
C ARG A 10 -12.62 20.61 -5.98
N GLU A 11 -12.80 20.16 -4.75
CA GLU A 11 -11.71 20.00 -3.78
C GLU A 11 -10.92 18.73 -4.14
N GLU A 12 -9.84 18.92 -4.91
CA GLU A 12 -8.76 17.95 -5.07
C GLU A 12 -7.78 18.10 -3.89
N PRO A 13 -7.28 16.99 -3.32
CA PRO A 13 -6.41 17.04 -2.16
C PRO A 13 -5.18 17.90 -2.46
N SER A 14 -4.99 18.87 -1.59
CA SER A 14 -4.03 19.97 -1.63
C SER A 14 -2.64 19.52 -2.08
N ARG A 15 -2.28 19.84 -3.33
CA ARG A 15 -0.86 20.00 -3.71
C ARG A 15 -0.42 21.36 -3.20
N SER A 16 -0.13 21.43 -1.91
CA SER A 16 0.42 22.62 -1.27
C SER A 16 1.79 22.90 -1.86
N SER A 17 1.91 24.02 -2.57
CA SER A 17 3.19 24.60 -2.98
C SER A 17 3.95 25.04 -1.74
N SER A 18 4.78 24.15 -1.21
CA SER A 18 5.81 24.46 -0.23
C SER A 18 7.01 23.62 -0.62
N THR A 19 8.20 24.24 -0.66
CA THR A 19 9.47 23.62 -1.08
C THR A 19 9.98 22.62 -0.03
N THR A 20 9.13 21.70 0.41
CA THR A 20 9.47 20.49 1.14
C THR A 20 9.20 19.34 0.20
N SER A 21 10.28 18.69 -0.27
CA SER A 21 10.20 17.59 -1.22
C SER A 21 9.66 16.34 -0.52
N ALA A 22 8.38 16.34 -0.14
CA ALA A 22 7.73 15.21 0.50
C ALA A 22 7.60 14.07 -0.51
N PHE A 23 8.45 13.06 -0.38
CA PHE A 23 8.35 11.84 -1.18
C PHE A 23 7.38 10.89 -0.48
N THR A 24 6.35 10.44 -1.20
CA THR A 24 5.44 9.39 -0.69
C THR A 24 6.01 8.04 -1.11
N VAL A 25 6.49 7.26 -0.14
CA VAL A 25 6.90 5.87 -0.40
C VAL A 25 5.67 5.00 -0.24
N ARG A 26 5.38 4.19 -1.26
CA ARG A 26 4.30 3.21 -1.24
C ARG A 26 4.92 1.83 -1.08
N SER A 27 4.83 1.24 0.10
CA SER A 27 5.22 -0.15 0.31
C SER A 27 3.98 -1.05 0.23
N VAL A 28 4.14 -2.26 -0.33
CA VAL A 28 3.06 -3.24 -0.45
C VAL A 28 3.40 -4.41 0.46
N ARG A 29 2.48 -4.73 1.37
CA ARG A 29 2.53 -5.94 2.20
C ARG A 29 1.34 -6.83 1.88
N TYR A 30 1.49 -8.12 2.17
CA TYR A 30 0.42 -9.11 2.00
C TYR A 30 0.12 -9.69 3.38
N GLY A 31 -1.08 -9.44 3.88
CA GLY A 31 -1.52 -9.83 5.22
C GLY A 31 -2.16 -11.22 5.25
N GLU A 32 -3.42 -11.29 5.67
CA GLU A 32 -4.11 -12.56 5.88
C GLU A 32 -4.53 -13.30 4.61
N CYS A 33 -4.48 -14.63 4.65
CA CYS A 33 -4.96 -15.48 3.55
C CYS A 33 -6.49 -15.55 3.53
N GLN A 34 -7.09 -15.29 2.36
CA GLN A 34 -8.53 -15.27 2.13
C GLN A 34 -9.00 -16.45 1.25
N LYS A 35 -8.13 -17.42 0.95
CA LYS A 35 -8.50 -18.61 0.18
C LYS A 35 -9.38 -19.54 1.02
N ASN A 36 -10.52 -19.94 0.48
CA ASN A 36 -11.31 -21.03 1.05
C ASN A 36 -10.63 -22.38 0.75
N HIS A 37 -10.10 -23.04 1.77
CA HIS A 37 -9.49 -24.37 1.67
C HIS A 37 -10.50 -25.51 1.71
N ALA A 38 -11.70 -25.27 2.26
CA ALA A 38 -12.77 -26.27 2.34
C ALA A 38 -13.75 -26.23 1.16
N ALA A 39 -13.51 -25.38 0.15
CA ALA A 39 -14.41 -25.20 -0.99
C ALA A 39 -14.76 -26.52 -1.69
N ASN A 40 -13.76 -27.40 -1.88
CA ASN A 40 -13.96 -28.69 -2.55
C ASN A 40 -14.84 -29.68 -1.77
N VAL A 41 -14.98 -29.49 -0.46
CA VAL A 41 -15.81 -30.33 0.42
C VAL A 41 -17.18 -29.67 0.66
N GLY A 42 -17.44 -28.52 0.05
CA GLY A 42 -18.67 -27.74 0.25
C GLY A 42 -18.69 -26.93 1.55
N GLY A 43 -17.54 -26.76 2.20
CA GLY A 43 -17.39 -25.98 3.42
C GLY A 43 -16.76 -24.60 3.18
N TYR A 44 -16.62 -23.84 4.27
CA TYR A 44 -15.87 -22.59 4.31
C TYR A 44 -14.88 -22.61 5.46
N ALA A 45 -13.58 -22.70 5.13
CA ALA A 45 -12.49 -22.63 6.09
C ALA A 45 -11.30 -21.95 5.44
N VAL A 46 -10.77 -20.93 6.11
CA VAL A 46 -9.54 -20.21 5.71
C VAL A 46 -8.41 -20.64 6.64
N ASP A 47 -7.18 -20.75 6.13
CA ASP A 47 -6.01 -21.12 6.92
C ASP A 47 -5.65 -20.04 7.97
N GLY A 48 -6.00 -18.77 7.68
CA GLY A 48 -5.87 -17.69 8.64
C GLY A 48 -4.43 -17.27 8.91
N CYS A 49 -3.53 -17.34 7.92
CA CYS A 49 -2.21 -16.71 8.02
C CYS A 49 -2.37 -15.26 8.46
N ARG A 50 -1.48 -14.74 9.32
CA ARG A 50 -1.51 -13.31 9.73
C ARG A 50 -0.65 -12.43 8.85
N GLU A 51 0.40 -13.00 8.28
CA GLU A 51 1.35 -12.33 7.40
C GLU A 51 1.76 -13.28 6.27
N PHE A 52 2.03 -12.74 5.09
CA PHE A 52 2.60 -13.50 3.99
C PHE A 52 4.10 -13.68 4.21
N MET A 53 4.51 -14.93 4.43
CA MET A 53 5.91 -15.34 4.35
C MET A 53 6.16 -16.02 3.01
N ALA A 54 7.03 -15.44 2.18
CA ALA A 54 7.46 -16.08 0.95
C ALA A 54 8.21 -17.38 1.26
N SER A 55 7.98 -18.41 0.44
CA SER A 55 8.82 -19.61 0.49
C SER A 55 10.24 -19.25 0.04
N ASN A 56 11.23 -20.05 0.45
CA ASN A 56 12.67 -19.77 0.38
C ASN A 56 13.29 -19.73 -1.04
N GLY A 57 12.54 -19.25 -2.04
CA GLY A 57 12.97 -19.11 -3.43
C GLY A 57 13.57 -17.74 -3.75
N GLU A 58 14.36 -17.71 -4.81
CA GLU A 58 14.93 -16.48 -5.37
C GLU A 58 13.83 -15.55 -5.91
N GLU A 59 14.11 -14.24 -5.91
CA GLU A 59 13.19 -13.23 -6.43
C GLU A 59 12.86 -13.51 -7.90
N GLY A 60 11.56 -13.57 -8.22
CA GLY A 60 11.06 -13.91 -9.55
C GLY A 60 10.65 -15.38 -9.74
N THR A 61 10.93 -16.27 -8.78
CA THR A 61 10.41 -17.65 -8.83
C THR A 61 8.99 -17.77 -8.29
N THR A 62 8.33 -18.87 -8.67
CA THR A 62 7.02 -19.26 -8.12
C THR A 62 7.07 -19.46 -6.61
N ALA A 63 8.20 -19.91 -6.08
CA ALA A 63 8.42 -20.10 -4.65
C ALA A 63 8.37 -18.75 -3.89
N ALA A 64 8.96 -17.69 -4.42
CA ALA A 64 8.85 -16.34 -3.85
C ALA A 64 7.41 -15.78 -3.86
N LEU A 65 6.53 -16.33 -4.70
CA LEU A 65 5.13 -15.95 -4.81
C LEU A 65 4.19 -16.82 -3.97
N THR A 66 4.72 -17.85 -3.31
CA THR A 66 3.95 -18.85 -2.57
C THR A 66 4.17 -18.70 -1.07
N CYS A 67 3.09 -18.69 -0.30
CA CYS A 67 3.13 -18.58 1.14
C CYS A 67 3.69 -19.87 1.76
N ALA A 68 4.72 -19.76 2.58
CA ALA A 68 5.32 -20.90 3.27
C ALA A 68 4.37 -21.54 4.31
N ALA A 69 3.40 -20.78 4.84
CA ALA A 69 2.47 -21.27 5.86
C ALA A 69 1.29 -22.06 5.25
N CYS A 70 0.59 -21.49 4.28
CA CYS A 70 -0.64 -22.10 3.71
C CYS A 70 -0.47 -22.64 2.28
N GLY A 71 0.70 -22.48 1.66
CA GLY A 71 0.94 -22.87 0.26
C GLY A 71 0.16 -22.05 -0.77
N CYS A 72 -0.52 -20.98 -0.37
CA CYS A 72 -1.31 -20.16 -1.28
C CYS A 72 -0.43 -19.12 -1.98
N HIS A 73 -0.80 -18.78 -3.21
CA HIS A 73 -0.18 -17.66 -3.89
C HIS A 73 -0.47 -16.33 -3.17
N ARG A 74 0.47 -15.38 -3.18
CA ARG A 74 0.33 -14.05 -2.55
C ARG A 74 -0.94 -13.27 -2.93
N ASN A 75 -1.54 -13.57 -4.08
CA ASN A 75 -2.79 -12.96 -4.53
C ASN A 75 -3.99 -13.33 -3.64
N PHE A 76 -3.97 -14.51 -3.02
CA PHE A 76 -4.98 -14.90 -2.04
C PHE A 76 -4.79 -14.22 -0.69
N HIS A 77 -3.68 -13.50 -0.47
CA HIS A 77 -3.47 -12.73 0.74
C HIS A 77 -3.95 -11.29 0.52
N ARG A 78 -4.54 -10.69 1.56
CA ARG A 78 -5.01 -9.31 1.50
C ARG A 78 -3.84 -8.38 1.19
N ARG A 79 -3.97 -7.60 0.13
CA ARG A 79 -2.99 -6.59 -0.25
C ARG A 79 -3.16 -5.34 0.61
N GLU A 80 -2.13 -4.99 1.35
CA GLU A 80 -2.07 -3.79 2.17
C GLU A 80 -1.05 -2.83 1.54
N VAL A 81 -1.45 -1.57 1.36
CA VAL A 81 -0.59 -0.52 0.79
C VAL A 81 -0.33 0.49 1.90
N GLU A 82 0.91 0.53 2.38
CA GLU A 82 1.34 1.50 3.38
C GLU A 82 1.88 2.72 2.65
N THR A 83 1.29 3.89 2.93
CA THR A 83 1.75 5.17 2.38
C THR A 83 2.49 5.92 3.47
N GLU A 84 3.81 5.85 3.46
CA GLU A 84 4.63 6.62 4.38
C GLU A 84 4.95 7.98 3.74
N GLN A 85 4.51 9.06 4.39
CA GLN A 85 4.94 10.42 4.03
C GLN A 85 6.29 10.67 4.68
N VAL A 86 7.35 10.54 3.90
CA VAL A 86 8.69 10.96 4.34
C VAL A 86 8.77 12.46 4.13
N VAL A 87 8.52 13.22 5.20
CA VAL A 87 8.82 14.64 5.24
C VAL A 87 10.33 14.80 5.42
N CYS A 88 11.02 15.23 4.37
CA CYS A 88 12.39 15.70 4.52
C CYS A 88 12.35 17.05 5.25
N ASP A 89 12.67 17.05 6.55
CA ASP A 89 12.97 18.28 7.26
C ASP A 89 14.37 18.74 6.82
N CYS A 90 14.43 19.46 5.70
CA CYS A 90 15.60 20.21 5.34
C CYS A 90 15.63 21.48 6.21
N SER A 91 16.06 21.32 7.46
CA SER A 91 16.57 22.44 8.25
C SER A 91 17.87 22.93 7.58
N SER A 92 17.74 23.70 6.50
CA SER A 92 18.84 24.47 5.95
C SER A 92 19.24 25.52 6.98
N PRO A 93 20.46 25.50 7.54
CA PRO A 93 20.92 26.64 8.33
C PRO A 93 21.11 27.82 7.37
N SER A 94 20.18 28.77 7.39
CA SER A 94 20.36 30.07 6.75
C SER A 94 21.52 30.79 7.44
N SER A 95 22.74 30.61 6.94
CA SER A 95 23.89 31.41 7.34
C SER A 95 23.78 32.80 6.71
N ASN A 96 22.98 33.67 7.31
CA ASN A 96 23.14 35.11 7.19
C ASN A 96 24.09 35.55 8.30
N GLY A 97 25.33 35.92 7.93
CA GLY A 97 26.35 36.35 8.88
C GLY A 97 27.29 37.38 8.28
N ASN A 98 26.81 38.62 8.30
CA ASN A 98 27.49 39.94 8.25
C ASN A 98 28.94 40.04 7.75
#